data_AF-A0A955J327-F1
#
_entry.id   AF-A0A955J327-F1
#
_cell.length_a   1.000
_cell.length_b   1.000
_cell.length_c   1.000
_cell.angle_alpha   90.00
_cell.angle_beta   90.00
_cell.angle_gamma   90.00
#
_symmetry.space_group_name_H-M   'P 1'
#
loop_
_entity.id
_entity.type
_entity.pdbx_description
1 polymer ?
#
loop_
_entity_poly.entity_id
_entity_poly.type
_entity_poly.pdbx_seq_one_letter_code
_entity_poly.pdbx_strand_id
1 'polypeptide(L)'
;MKPLRYEDKPRAVQLELDDTMLRIIQSCEHELATKAHDDKNKCHGYFPGFQPGCPDLPASSELAEELSQVSVGGVDLDFNFVRLSAIHQQSLYPFHLDSDTVTALTGNFNRVRTSTMWRALFNLSSIYDRTIEYLDVDVPTTDKAGLLYEQDGYIAYTGDMVQERTITIPKLVGSTISGVLFKANRVLHGGRDDADGHFVAAYGREVAL
;
A
#
# COMPACT_ATOMS: atom_id res chain seq x y z
N MET A 1 -9.32 -1.80 23.95
CA MET A 1 -8.30 -1.08 23.15
C MET A 1 -8.74 0.37 22.99
N LYS A 2 -7.79 1.32 22.91
CA LYS A 2 -8.14 2.73 22.63
C LYS A 2 -8.36 2.91 21.11
N PRO A 3 -9.22 3.85 20.68
CA PRO A 3 -9.35 4.17 19.26
C PRO A 3 -8.09 4.86 18.72
N LEU A 4 -7.90 4.87 17.39
CA LEU A 4 -6.82 5.65 16.78
C LEU A 4 -6.99 7.13 17.09
N ARG A 5 -5.87 7.80 17.29
CA ARG A 5 -5.82 9.26 17.36
C ARG A 5 -6.22 9.84 16.01
N TYR A 6 -6.87 10.99 16.03
CA TYR A 6 -7.38 11.63 14.80
C TYR A 6 -6.28 11.83 13.75
N GLU A 7 -5.09 12.26 14.20
CA GLU A 7 -3.92 12.50 13.34
C GLU A 7 -3.26 11.22 12.78
N ASP A 8 -3.61 10.05 13.31
CA ASP A 8 -3.12 8.75 12.85
C ASP A 8 -4.14 8.04 11.94
N LYS A 9 -5.39 8.51 11.87
CA LYS A 9 -6.40 7.92 11.00
C LYS A 9 -5.99 8.10 9.53
N PRO A 10 -6.21 7.09 8.67
CA PRO A 10 -5.93 7.24 7.25
C PRO A 10 -6.77 8.37 6.62
N ARG A 11 -6.17 9.10 5.69
CA ARG A 11 -6.77 10.27 5.04
C ARG A 11 -6.79 10.10 3.53
N ALA A 12 -7.92 10.39 2.90
CA ALA A 12 -7.99 10.46 1.45
C ALA A 12 -7.06 11.56 0.90
N VAL A 13 -6.38 11.26 -0.19
CA VAL A 13 -5.49 12.17 -0.92
C VAL A 13 -5.71 12.02 -2.42
N GLN A 14 -5.29 13.01 -3.20
CA GLN A 14 -5.36 12.99 -4.66
C GLN A 14 -4.09 13.58 -5.24
N LEU A 15 -3.74 13.15 -6.45
CA LEU A 15 -2.67 13.71 -7.26
C LEU A 15 -3.20 13.98 -8.67
N GLU A 16 -2.77 15.11 -9.24
CA GLU A 16 -2.97 15.43 -10.64
C GLU A 16 -1.78 14.92 -11.44
N LEU A 17 -2.08 14.32 -12.58
CA LEU A 17 -1.13 13.75 -13.51
C LEU A 17 -1.11 14.54 -14.81
N ASP A 18 0.05 14.61 -15.45
CA ASP A 18 0.12 15.06 -16.83
C ASP A 18 -0.15 13.92 -17.82
N ASP A 19 -0.27 14.27 -19.10
CA ASP A 19 -0.53 13.30 -20.17
C ASP A 19 0.56 12.24 -20.30
N THR A 20 1.80 12.55 -19.91
CA THR A 20 2.91 11.60 -19.96
C THR A 20 2.75 10.54 -18.89
N MET A 21 2.44 10.94 -17.65
CA MET A 21 2.18 10.02 -16.56
C MET A 21 0.97 9.13 -16.82
N LEU A 22 -0.09 9.69 -17.42
CA LEU A 22 -1.27 8.90 -17.81
C LEU A 22 -0.92 7.79 -18.79
N ARG A 23 -0.09 8.07 -19.80
CA ARG A 23 0.37 7.07 -20.76
C ARG A 23 1.24 5.99 -20.11
N ILE A 24 2.11 6.36 -19.19
CA ILE A 24 2.97 5.41 -18.48
C ILE A 24 2.13 4.49 -17.58
N ILE A 25 1.16 5.05 -16.84
CA ILE A 25 0.24 4.26 -16.00
C ILE A 25 -0.57 3.27 -16.85
N GLN A 26 -1.07 3.69 -18.02
CA GLN A 26 -1.79 2.80 -18.94
C GLN A 26 -0.89 1.66 -19.45
N SER A 27 0.35 1.97 -19.81
CA SER A 27 1.33 0.96 -20.22
C SER A 27 1.65 -0.02 -19.09
N CYS A 28 1.80 0.48 -17.85
CA CYS A 28 2.03 -0.32 -16.66
C CYS A 28 0.82 -1.23 -16.33
N GLU A 29 -0.41 -0.71 -16.42
CA GLU A 29 -1.65 -1.49 -16.24
C GLU A 29 -1.70 -2.63 -17.24
N HIS A 30 -1.44 -2.34 -18.53
CA HIS A 30 -1.44 -3.35 -19.59
C HIS A 30 -0.36 -4.42 -19.39
N GLU A 31 0.86 -4.00 -19.06
CA GLU A 31 1.99 -4.90 -18.79
C GLU A 31 1.69 -5.85 -17.64
N LEU A 32 1.25 -5.31 -16.49
CA LEU A 32 0.96 -6.12 -15.31
C LEU A 32 -0.26 -7.01 -15.52
N ALA A 33 -1.30 -6.54 -16.23
CA ALA A 33 -2.45 -7.36 -16.58
C ALA A 33 -2.07 -8.55 -17.48
N THR A 34 -1.18 -8.31 -18.45
CA THR A 34 -0.67 -9.38 -19.33
C THR A 34 0.10 -10.43 -18.51
N LYS A 35 0.98 -9.99 -17.61
CA LYS A 35 1.75 -10.90 -16.74
C LYS A 35 0.85 -11.66 -15.76
N ALA A 36 -0.13 -10.98 -15.16
CA ALA A 36 -1.12 -11.61 -14.28
C ALA A 36 -1.90 -12.69 -15.01
N HIS A 37 -2.32 -12.43 -16.25
CA HIS A 37 -3.01 -13.42 -17.06
C HIS A 37 -2.16 -14.69 -17.28
N ASP A 38 -0.88 -14.51 -17.61
CA ASP A 38 0.06 -15.62 -17.87
C ASP A 38 0.29 -16.52 -16.64
N ASP A 39 0.22 -15.96 -15.41
CA ASP A 39 0.32 -16.73 -14.16
C ASP A 39 -1.04 -17.14 -13.57
N LYS A 40 -2.05 -17.38 -14.42
CA LYS A 40 -3.41 -17.80 -14.03
C LYS A 40 -4.11 -16.79 -13.12
N ASN A 41 -3.99 -15.51 -13.49
CA ASN A 41 -4.56 -14.35 -12.80
C ASN A 41 -4.02 -14.11 -11.39
N LYS A 42 -2.79 -14.54 -11.07
CA LYS A 42 -2.14 -14.20 -9.80
C LYS A 42 -1.74 -12.72 -9.72
N CYS A 43 -1.32 -12.29 -8.53
CA CYS A 43 -0.73 -10.98 -8.33
C CYS A 43 0.65 -10.89 -8.98
N HIS A 44 0.86 -9.83 -9.76
CA HIS A 44 2.15 -9.44 -10.31
C HIS A 44 2.47 -8.00 -9.92
N GLY A 45 3.75 -7.70 -9.80
CA GLY A 45 4.17 -6.35 -9.50
C GLY A 45 5.66 -6.14 -9.69
N TYR A 46 6.03 -4.88 -9.66
CA TYR A 46 7.39 -4.39 -9.70
C TYR A 46 7.76 -3.85 -8.32
N PHE A 47 8.79 -4.46 -7.72
CA PHE A 47 9.26 -4.21 -6.36
C PHE A 47 10.77 -3.90 -6.40
N PRO A 48 11.16 -2.65 -6.67
CA PRO A 48 12.57 -2.27 -6.84
C PRO A 48 13.45 -2.58 -5.62
N GLY A 49 12.87 -2.63 -4.42
CA GLY A 49 13.58 -3.04 -3.20
C GLY A 49 13.94 -4.53 -3.13
N PHE A 50 13.41 -5.37 -4.03
CA PHE A 50 13.60 -6.82 -4.04
C PHE A 50 14.66 -7.25 -5.07
N GLN A 51 15.92 -6.85 -4.85
CA GLN A 51 17.05 -7.16 -5.74
C GLN A 51 18.06 -8.11 -5.09
N PRO A 52 18.59 -9.13 -5.81
CA PRO A 52 18.18 -9.59 -7.14
C PRO A 52 16.86 -10.38 -7.06
N GLY A 53 15.87 -10.04 -7.88
CA GLY A 53 14.55 -10.69 -7.82
C GLY A 53 13.38 -9.91 -8.42
N CYS A 54 13.58 -8.63 -8.76
CA CYS A 54 12.55 -7.84 -9.43
C CYS A 54 12.38 -8.34 -10.88
N PRO A 55 11.15 -8.70 -11.30
CA PRO A 55 10.89 -9.10 -12.68
C PRO A 55 11.20 -7.97 -13.67
N ASP A 56 11.60 -8.35 -14.90
CA ASP A 56 11.75 -7.41 -16.00
C ASP A 56 10.36 -6.92 -16.46
N LEU A 57 10.04 -5.69 -16.08
CA LEU A 57 8.77 -5.00 -16.27
C LEU A 57 9.06 -3.56 -16.70
N PRO A 58 9.41 -3.32 -17.98
CA PRO A 58 9.88 -2.03 -18.45
C PRO A 58 8.89 -0.88 -18.21
N ALA A 59 7.57 -1.08 -18.41
CA ALA A 59 6.60 -0.01 -18.17
C ALA A 59 6.48 0.31 -16.67
N SER A 60 6.56 -0.71 -15.82
CA SER A 60 6.57 -0.54 -14.37
C SER A 60 7.87 0.11 -13.87
N SER A 61 9.01 -0.15 -14.52
CA SER A 61 10.28 0.51 -14.26
C SER A 61 10.26 1.97 -14.68
N GLU A 62 9.71 2.27 -15.87
CA GLU A 62 9.50 3.65 -16.35
C GLU A 62 8.60 4.44 -15.40
N LEU A 63 7.52 3.83 -14.90
CA LEU A 63 6.69 4.44 -13.86
C LEU A 63 7.49 4.77 -12.59
N ALA A 64 8.33 3.84 -12.14
CA ALA A 64 9.16 4.01 -10.95
C ALA A 64 10.22 5.11 -11.12
N GLU A 65 10.70 5.35 -12.34
CA GLU A 65 11.66 6.40 -12.66
C GLU A 65 10.98 7.77 -12.73
N GLU A 66 9.92 7.87 -13.54
CA GLU A 66 9.23 9.13 -13.83
C GLU A 66 8.37 9.62 -12.66
N LEU A 67 7.78 8.71 -11.90
CA LEU A 67 7.01 9.00 -10.69
C LEU A 67 7.71 8.41 -9.45
N SER A 68 9.03 8.61 -9.37
CA SER A 68 9.91 8.13 -8.30
C SER A 68 9.62 8.72 -6.92
N GLN A 69 8.99 9.89 -6.85
CA GLN A 69 8.61 10.55 -5.60
C GLN A 69 7.31 11.33 -5.79
N VAL A 70 6.50 11.38 -4.73
CA VAL A 70 5.27 12.19 -4.67
C VAL A 70 5.24 13.02 -3.40
N SER A 71 4.65 14.21 -3.46
CA SER A 71 4.41 15.04 -2.27
C SER A 71 2.94 15.04 -1.92
N VAL A 72 2.58 14.45 -0.76
CA VAL A 72 1.20 14.40 -0.28
C VAL A 72 1.10 14.79 1.18
N GLY A 73 0.15 15.67 1.49
CA GLY A 73 -0.07 16.14 2.86
C GLY A 73 1.17 16.82 3.47
N GLY A 74 2.02 17.43 2.64
CA GLY A 74 3.27 18.08 3.06
C GLY A 74 4.43 17.12 3.35
N VAL A 75 4.33 15.87 2.91
CA VAL A 75 5.39 14.85 3.07
C VAL A 75 5.77 14.33 1.69
N ASP A 76 7.06 14.38 1.38
CA ASP A 76 7.61 13.72 0.19
C ASP A 76 7.81 12.24 0.49
N LEU A 77 7.28 11.38 -0.36
CA LEU A 77 7.27 9.93 -0.24
C LEU A 77 7.90 9.30 -1.47
N ASP A 78 8.82 8.38 -1.27
CA ASP A 78 9.54 7.71 -2.35
C ASP A 78 8.74 6.51 -2.85
N PHE A 79 8.83 6.24 -4.15
CA PHE A 79 8.21 5.09 -4.78
C PHE A 79 8.73 3.79 -4.17
N ASN A 80 7.83 2.84 -3.92
CA ASN A 80 8.19 1.57 -3.28
C ASN A 80 7.85 0.38 -4.14
N PHE A 81 6.63 0.33 -4.67
CA PHE A 81 6.21 -0.71 -5.59
C PHE A 81 4.99 -0.29 -6.41
N VAL A 82 4.76 -1.00 -7.49
CA VAL A 82 3.49 -1.02 -8.20
C VAL A 82 3.07 -2.47 -8.39
N ARG A 83 1.79 -2.78 -8.18
CA ARG A 83 1.29 -4.15 -8.35
C ARG A 83 -0.13 -4.19 -8.87
N LEU A 84 -0.44 -5.25 -9.60
CA LEU A 84 -1.76 -5.64 -10.05
C LEU A 84 -2.08 -7.04 -9.56
N SER A 85 -3.20 -7.20 -8.84
CA SER A 85 -3.81 -8.51 -8.58
C SER A 85 -5.09 -8.62 -9.38
N ALA A 86 -5.23 -9.66 -10.20
CA ALA A 86 -6.43 -9.92 -11.00
C ALA A 86 -7.45 -10.84 -10.29
N ILE A 87 -7.08 -11.40 -9.14
CA ILE A 87 -7.97 -12.20 -8.29
C ILE A 87 -7.87 -11.74 -6.84
N HIS A 88 -8.89 -12.11 -6.07
CA HIS A 88 -8.89 -11.98 -4.63
C HIS A 88 -7.75 -12.78 -3.98
N GLN A 89 -6.88 -12.13 -3.21
CA GLN A 89 -5.89 -12.80 -2.38
C GLN A 89 -6.29 -12.71 -0.90
N GLN A 90 -6.82 -13.81 -0.37
CA GLN A 90 -7.14 -13.86 1.06
C GLN A 90 -5.86 -14.04 1.88
N SER A 91 -5.50 -13.04 2.69
CA SER A 91 -4.42 -13.17 3.68
C SER A 91 -4.89 -13.97 4.89
N LEU A 92 -4.02 -14.82 5.45
CA LEU A 92 -4.24 -15.47 6.75
C LEU A 92 -4.32 -14.45 7.89
N TYR A 93 -3.69 -13.27 7.69
CA TYR A 93 -3.69 -12.15 8.62
C TYR A 93 -4.22 -10.91 7.89
N PRO A 94 -5.53 -10.62 7.99
CA PRO A 94 -6.15 -9.56 7.19
C PRO A 94 -5.65 -8.16 7.58
N PHE A 95 -5.19 -7.99 8.82
CA PHE A 95 -4.67 -6.73 9.33
C PHE A 95 -3.22 -6.84 9.78
N HIS A 96 -2.39 -5.96 9.23
CA HIS A 96 -0.96 -5.90 9.52
C HIS A 96 -0.44 -4.46 9.56
N LEU A 97 0.77 -4.31 10.11
CA LEU A 97 1.61 -3.14 9.90
C LEU A 97 2.60 -3.45 8.79
N ASP A 98 2.86 -2.48 7.92
CA ASP A 98 3.95 -2.61 6.95
C ASP A 98 5.27 -2.59 7.71
N SER A 99 6.04 -3.66 7.60
CA SER A 99 7.33 -3.78 8.29
C SER A 99 8.44 -4.36 7.44
N ASP A 100 8.17 -4.85 6.23
CA ASP A 100 9.18 -5.51 5.38
C ASP A 100 9.89 -4.54 4.42
N THR A 101 11.08 -4.95 4.00
CA THR A 101 11.90 -4.23 3.00
C THR A 101 11.26 -4.24 1.61
N VAL A 102 10.36 -5.19 1.33
CA VAL A 102 9.63 -5.31 0.06
C VAL A 102 8.62 -4.18 -0.10
N THR A 103 8.05 -3.70 1.00
CA THR A 103 7.18 -2.52 1.08
C THR A 103 7.96 -1.24 1.48
N ALA A 104 9.30 -1.29 1.51
CA ALA A 104 10.22 -0.16 1.71
C ALA A 104 10.26 0.49 3.11
N LEU A 105 9.78 -0.20 4.14
CA LEU A 105 10.08 0.17 5.52
C LEU A 105 11.16 -0.78 6.03
N THR A 106 12.02 -0.34 6.95
CA THR A 106 13.37 -0.92 7.18
C THR A 106 13.51 -2.43 7.44
N GLY A 107 12.45 -3.24 7.41
CA GLY A 107 12.52 -4.66 7.79
C GLY A 107 12.70 -4.83 9.30
N ASN A 108 12.81 -3.72 10.03
CA ASN A 108 13.31 -3.69 11.39
C ASN A 108 12.17 -3.37 12.34
N PHE A 109 11.66 -4.41 12.98
CA PHE A 109 10.56 -4.34 13.94
C PHE A 109 10.83 -3.39 15.12
N ASN A 110 12.10 -3.19 15.50
CA ASN A 110 12.43 -2.20 16.53
C ASN A 110 12.21 -0.77 16.02
N ARG A 111 12.48 -0.50 14.74
CA ARG A 111 12.25 0.81 14.12
C ARG A 111 10.78 1.14 13.94
N VAL A 112 9.92 0.15 13.73
CA VAL A 112 8.45 0.35 13.72
C VAL A 112 7.99 1.08 15.00
N ARG A 113 8.64 0.82 16.14
CA ARG A 113 8.30 1.45 17.44
C ARG A 113 8.91 2.84 17.63
N THR A 114 10.05 3.12 17.00
CA THR A 114 10.86 4.34 17.23
C THR A 114 10.89 5.31 16.06
N SER A 115 10.18 5.01 14.97
CA SER A 115 10.13 5.87 13.79
C SER A 115 8.71 6.36 13.53
N THR A 116 8.58 7.38 12.69
CA THR A 116 7.34 7.68 11.97
C THR A 116 7.47 7.12 10.56
N MET A 117 6.54 6.26 10.16
CA MET A 117 6.54 5.63 8.86
C MET A 117 5.30 6.06 8.10
N TRP A 118 5.47 6.86 7.05
CA TRP A 118 4.38 7.30 6.19
C TRP A 118 4.20 6.33 5.02
N ARG A 119 2.95 6.10 4.64
CA ARG A 119 2.54 5.33 3.47
C ARG A 119 1.46 6.08 2.71
N ALA A 120 1.62 6.18 1.40
CA ALA A 120 0.53 6.48 0.48
C ALA A 120 0.29 5.29 -0.45
N LEU A 121 -0.99 4.98 -0.67
CA LEU A 121 -1.44 3.98 -1.65
C LEU A 121 -2.37 4.67 -2.65
N PHE A 122 -2.02 4.65 -3.93
CA PHE A 122 -2.83 5.25 -5.01
C PHE A 122 -3.48 4.18 -5.87
N ASN A 123 -4.78 4.30 -6.09
CA ASN A 123 -5.49 3.49 -7.06
C ASN A 123 -5.17 3.99 -8.46
N LEU A 124 -4.47 3.16 -9.23
CA LEU A 124 -4.09 3.45 -10.60
C LEU A 124 -5.09 2.84 -11.61
N SER A 125 -6.04 2.02 -11.16
CA SER A 125 -7.03 1.42 -12.05
C SER A 125 -7.92 2.50 -12.67
N SER A 126 -8.19 2.35 -13.96
CA SER A 126 -9.18 3.15 -14.69
C SER A 126 -10.59 2.55 -14.62
N ILE A 127 -10.74 1.33 -14.07
CA ILE A 127 -11.95 0.53 -14.18
C ILE A 127 -12.68 0.45 -12.84
N TYR A 128 -11.95 0.14 -11.76
CA TYR A 128 -12.53 -0.24 -10.48
C TYR A 128 -12.05 0.67 -9.34
N ASP A 129 -12.98 0.98 -8.43
CA ASP A 129 -12.61 1.57 -7.16
C ASP A 129 -11.90 0.54 -6.29
N ARG A 130 -11.05 0.99 -5.39
CA ARG A 130 -10.36 0.11 -4.44
C ARG A 130 -10.87 0.36 -3.03
N THR A 131 -10.93 -0.68 -2.21
CA THR A 131 -11.22 -0.54 -0.77
C THR A 131 -10.00 -0.94 0.07
N ILE A 132 -9.69 -0.11 1.07
CA ILE A 132 -8.74 -0.43 2.12
C ILE A 132 -9.50 -0.57 3.43
N GLU A 133 -9.23 -1.66 4.13
CA GLU A 133 -9.74 -1.91 5.46
C GLU A 133 -8.68 -1.52 6.49
N TYR A 134 -9.11 -0.99 7.63
CA TYR A 134 -8.24 -0.73 8.76
C TYR A 134 -8.98 -0.89 10.08
N LEU A 135 -8.24 -1.16 11.15
CA LEU A 135 -8.78 -1.20 12.50
C LEU A 135 -8.62 0.17 13.17
N ASP A 136 -9.72 0.72 13.70
CA ASP A 136 -9.70 1.95 14.51
C ASP A 136 -9.23 1.64 15.94
N VAL A 137 -7.99 1.13 16.07
CA VAL A 137 -7.35 0.78 17.34
C VAL A 137 -5.93 1.33 17.42
N ASP A 138 -5.56 1.84 18.59
CA ASP A 138 -4.22 2.37 18.86
C ASP A 138 -3.19 1.25 19.01
N VAL A 139 -2.24 1.17 18.06
CA VAL A 139 -1.18 0.16 17.99
C VAL A 139 -0.40 0.01 19.31
N PRO A 140 0.09 1.07 19.98
CA PRO A 140 0.75 0.93 21.28
C PRO A 140 -0.09 0.21 22.35
N THR A 141 -1.40 0.47 22.42
CA THR A 141 -2.26 -0.27 23.36
C THR A 141 -2.50 -1.71 22.94
N THR A 142 -2.55 -1.99 21.64
CA THR A 142 -2.70 -3.33 21.08
C THR A 142 -1.45 -4.19 21.29
N ASP A 143 -0.25 -3.63 21.09
CA ASP A 143 1.05 -4.28 21.36
C ASP A 143 1.17 -4.65 22.85
N LYS A 144 0.85 -3.70 23.76
CA LYS A 144 0.86 -3.95 25.21
C LYS A 144 -0.12 -5.03 25.66
N ALA A 145 -1.18 -5.27 24.89
CA ALA A 145 -2.16 -6.32 25.16
C ALA A 145 -1.72 -7.69 24.62
N GLY A 146 -0.57 -7.78 23.93
CA GLY A 146 -0.07 -9.03 23.34
C GLY A 146 -0.84 -9.49 22.11
N LEU A 147 -1.50 -8.57 21.40
CA LEU A 147 -2.35 -8.86 20.23
C LEU A 147 -1.64 -8.63 18.88
N LEU A 148 -0.34 -8.33 18.93
CA LEU A 148 0.50 -8.19 17.75
C LEU A 148 1.50 -9.34 17.73
N TYR A 149 1.66 -9.97 16.58
CA TYR A 149 2.56 -11.09 16.38
C TYR A 149 3.42 -10.86 15.15
N GLU A 150 4.71 -11.17 15.28
CA GLU A 150 5.66 -11.06 14.18
C GLU A 150 5.70 -12.37 13.40
N GLN A 151 5.39 -12.31 12.10
CA GLN A 151 5.44 -13.47 11.22
C GLN A 151 5.80 -13.07 9.80
N ASP A 152 6.73 -13.80 9.19
CA ASP A 152 7.08 -13.72 7.77
C ASP A 152 7.40 -12.28 7.29
N GLY A 153 8.00 -11.46 8.16
CA GLY A 153 8.34 -10.06 7.85
C GLY A 153 7.25 -9.05 8.13
N TYR A 154 6.09 -9.47 8.64
CA TYR A 154 4.94 -8.62 8.99
C TYR A 154 4.68 -8.59 10.50
N ILE A 155 4.08 -7.50 10.98
CA ILE A 155 3.41 -7.48 12.29
C ILE A 155 1.92 -7.67 12.06
N ALA A 156 1.42 -8.88 12.33
CA ALA A 156 0.03 -9.25 12.19
C ALA A 156 -0.77 -8.97 13.47
N TYR A 157 -2.04 -8.61 13.31
CA TYR A 157 -3.01 -8.54 14.40
C TYR A 157 -3.66 -9.91 14.64
N THR A 158 -3.75 -10.35 15.90
CA THR A 158 -4.29 -11.66 16.28
C THR A 158 -5.51 -11.59 17.20
N GLY A 159 -5.97 -10.38 17.54
CA GLY A 159 -7.16 -10.20 18.35
C GLY A 159 -8.47 -10.36 17.56
N ASP A 160 -9.59 -10.29 18.28
CA ASP A 160 -10.91 -10.27 17.65
C ASP A 160 -11.05 -9.05 16.72
N MET A 161 -11.68 -9.24 15.57
CA MET A 161 -11.93 -8.21 14.57
C MET A 161 -12.91 -7.16 15.12
N VAL A 162 -12.39 -6.13 15.79
CA VAL A 162 -13.18 -5.06 16.40
C VAL A 162 -12.85 -3.71 15.78
N GLN A 163 -13.88 -2.88 15.60
CA GLN A 163 -13.74 -1.51 15.09
C GLN A 163 -13.12 -1.41 13.70
N GLU A 164 -13.45 -2.37 12.84
CA GLU A 164 -13.11 -2.31 11.42
C GLU A 164 -13.76 -1.08 10.76
N ARG A 165 -13.00 -0.48 9.84
CA ARG A 165 -13.35 0.67 9.04
C ARG A 165 -12.86 0.44 7.62
N THR A 166 -13.54 1.06 6.66
CA THR A 166 -13.17 1.02 5.26
C THR A 166 -12.92 2.42 4.73
N ILE A 167 -12.04 2.52 3.73
CA ILE A 167 -11.87 3.70 2.89
C ILE A 167 -11.91 3.24 1.44
N THR A 168 -12.83 3.83 0.68
CA THR A 168 -12.87 3.69 -0.77
C THR A 168 -11.90 4.69 -1.38
N ILE A 169 -11.05 4.19 -2.27
CA ILE A 169 -10.12 4.95 -3.10
C ILE A 169 -10.67 4.89 -4.53
N PRO A 170 -11.29 5.99 -5.00
CA PRO A 170 -11.84 6.04 -6.34
C PRO A 170 -10.82 5.65 -7.41
N LYS A 171 -11.31 5.04 -8.49
CA LYS A 171 -10.53 4.84 -9.71
C LYS A 171 -10.03 6.15 -10.31
N LEU A 172 -9.04 6.04 -11.20
CA LEU A 172 -8.54 7.14 -12.00
C LEU A 172 -9.67 7.77 -12.82
N VAL A 173 -9.84 9.10 -12.71
CA VAL A 173 -10.80 9.88 -13.48
C VAL A 173 -10.07 11.06 -14.13
N GLY A 174 -9.99 11.04 -15.47
CA GLY A 174 -9.23 12.06 -16.20
C GLY A 174 -7.75 12.01 -15.83
N SER A 175 -7.22 13.13 -15.32
CA SER A 175 -5.84 13.27 -14.83
C SER A 175 -5.68 12.98 -13.33
N THR A 176 -6.77 12.70 -12.61
CA THR A 176 -6.73 12.62 -11.15
C THR A 176 -6.67 11.17 -10.67
N ILE A 177 -5.58 10.79 -9.99
CA ILE A 177 -5.52 9.56 -9.19
C ILE A 177 -5.91 9.85 -7.75
N SER A 178 -6.66 8.93 -7.14
CA SER A 178 -7.01 8.99 -5.72
C SER A 178 -6.15 8.02 -4.92
N GLY A 179 -5.90 8.35 -3.67
CA GLY A 179 -5.15 7.52 -2.75
C GLY A 179 -5.55 7.70 -1.29
N VAL A 180 -4.85 6.98 -0.43
CA VAL A 180 -4.92 7.15 1.02
C VAL A 180 -3.53 7.35 1.60
N LEU A 181 -3.39 8.30 2.52
CA LEU A 181 -2.17 8.59 3.29
C LEU A 181 -2.38 8.20 4.75
N PHE A 182 -1.46 7.42 5.31
CA PHE A 182 -1.50 7.01 6.71
C PHE A 182 -0.10 6.75 7.27
N LYS A 183 -0.04 6.58 8.60
CA LYS A 183 1.19 6.15 9.27
C LYS A 183 1.20 4.62 9.35
N ALA A 184 2.03 3.99 8.55
CA ALA A 184 2.07 2.53 8.37
C ALA A 184 2.39 1.76 9.66
N ASN A 185 3.11 2.40 10.60
CA ASN A 185 3.42 1.83 11.91
C ASN A 185 2.37 2.14 12.99
N ARG A 186 1.29 2.85 12.64
CA ARG A 186 0.19 3.21 13.56
C ARG A 186 -1.15 2.68 13.11
N VAL A 187 -1.30 2.30 11.84
CA VAL A 187 -2.55 1.81 11.28
C VAL A 187 -2.40 0.36 10.89
N LEU A 188 -3.09 -0.51 11.63
CA LEU A 188 -3.34 -1.89 11.22
C LEU A 188 -4.30 -1.86 10.03
N HIS A 189 -3.81 -2.28 8.87
CA HIS A 189 -4.55 -2.19 7.62
C HIS A 189 -4.48 -3.48 6.82
N GLY A 190 -5.40 -3.59 5.87
CA GLY A 190 -5.54 -4.71 4.95
C GLY A 190 -6.06 -4.21 3.61
N GLY A 191 -5.67 -4.90 2.54
CA GLY A 191 -6.38 -4.77 1.28
C GLY A 191 -7.66 -5.57 1.36
N ARG A 192 -8.81 -4.92 1.15
CA ARG A 192 -10.01 -5.66 0.78
C ARG A 192 -9.87 -5.96 -0.69
N ASP A 193 -9.31 -7.11 -1.01
CA ASP A 193 -9.41 -7.59 -2.37
C ASP A 193 -10.87 -7.97 -2.61
N ASP A 194 -11.50 -7.46 -3.64
CA ASP A 194 -12.80 -7.94 -4.09
C ASP A 194 -12.62 -8.75 -5.38
N ALA A 195 -13.72 -9.09 -6.05
CA ALA A 195 -13.67 -9.87 -7.28
C ALA A 195 -12.97 -9.12 -8.43
N ASP A 196 -12.80 -7.80 -8.31
CA ASP A 196 -12.34 -6.92 -9.39
C ASP A 196 -10.81 -6.70 -9.35
N GLY A 197 -10.13 -7.29 -8.36
CA GLY A 197 -8.68 -7.19 -8.22
C GLY A 197 -8.22 -5.83 -7.70
N HIS A 198 -6.94 -5.50 -7.86
CA HIS A 198 -6.43 -4.17 -7.50
C HIS A 198 -5.17 -3.79 -8.29
N PHE A 199 -5.12 -2.56 -8.82
CA PHE A 199 -3.93 -1.95 -9.41
C PHE A 199 -3.49 -0.73 -8.60
N VAL A 200 -2.35 -0.82 -7.91
CA VAL A 200 -1.90 0.22 -6.96
C VAL A 200 -0.41 0.45 -7.01
N ALA A 201 -0.05 1.72 -6.90
CA ALA A 201 1.30 2.17 -6.54
C ALA A 201 1.37 2.57 -5.06
N ALA A 202 2.47 2.19 -4.43
CA ALA A 202 2.78 2.51 -3.04
C ALA A 202 4.00 3.41 -2.94
N TYR A 203 3.87 4.40 -2.06
CA TYR A 203 4.92 5.36 -1.73
C TYR A 203 5.13 5.43 -0.23
N GLY A 204 6.34 5.70 0.23
CA GLY A 204 6.65 5.59 1.64
C GLY A 204 7.85 6.41 2.05
N ARG A 205 7.90 6.72 3.34
CA ARG A 205 9.03 7.40 3.97
C ARG A 205 9.14 7.01 5.43
N GLU A 206 10.36 6.68 5.84
CA GLU A 206 10.71 6.47 7.24
C GLU A 206 11.47 7.69 7.78
N VAL A 207 11.04 8.20 8.94
CA VAL A 207 11.70 9.28 9.66
C VAL A 207 11.93 8.81 11.10
N ALA A 208 13.19 8.81 11.56
CA ALA A 208 13.50 8.53 12.96
C ALA A 208 12.89 9.61 13.88
N LEU A 209 12.36 9.21 15.05
CA LEU A 209 11.85 10.12 16.07
C LEU A 209 12.96 10.81 16.87
#